data_AF-I3XS90-F1
#
_entry.id   AF-I3XS90-F1
#
_cell.length_a   1.000
_cell.length_b   1.000
_cell.length_c   1.000
_cell.angle_alpha   90.00
_cell.angle_beta   90.00
_cell.angle_gamma   90.00
#
_symmetry.space_group_name_H-M   'P 1'
#
loop_
_entity.id
_entity.type
_entity.pdbx_description
1 polymer ?
#
loop_
_entity_poly.entity_id
_entity_poly.type
_entity_poly.pdbx_seq_one_letter_code
_entity_poly.pdbx_strand_id
1 'polypeptide(L)'
;MKSIVIREDIENLQKLIPLSKLLDILEVEIIESIMLEGGGKILLEVVGRYASENEYYMAHIINQEGTSCMLLMSGNTILNGECRRPDGGEIPVNPELIKGLLYSSNVRKLDMYRVKSPFVMWSEKYNLGVKPLDIAHRNMFEKFNTVIKYILNGELGKIQEAFREVYNAVITHFELEEKLQDECKYDKRKRESHVKRHLEFKMLMDKLASTSDASQFVKLLRDLYTYIASYLDYMLKDDMELAEHLKKCLEKAGE
;
A
#
# COMPACT_ATOMS: atom_id res chain seq x y z
N MET A 1 -9.78 25.34 -12.73
CA MET A 1 -9.93 23.94 -12.27
C MET A 1 -9.02 23.08 -13.14
N LYS A 2 -8.10 22.27 -12.57
CA LYS A 2 -7.29 21.36 -13.38
C LYS A 2 -8.22 20.35 -14.06
N SER A 3 -8.01 20.06 -15.34
CA SER A 3 -8.78 19.03 -16.04
C SER A 3 -8.48 17.67 -15.42
N ILE A 4 -9.53 16.91 -15.07
CA ILE A 4 -9.38 15.52 -14.65
C ILE A 4 -8.96 14.71 -15.88
N VAL A 5 -7.87 13.95 -15.72
CA VAL A 5 -7.35 13.00 -16.70
C VAL A 5 -7.86 11.61 -16.34
N ILE A 6 -8.36 10.87 -17.31
CA ILE A 6 -8.80 9.49 -17.13
C ILE A 6 -7.83 8.61 -17.89
N ARG A 7 -7.32 7.58 -17.22
CA ARG A 7 -6.45 6.58 -17.86
C ARG A 7 -7.20 5.86 -19.00
N GLU A 8 -6.55 5.74 -20.15
CA GLU A 8 -7.16 5.11 -21.34
C GLU A 8 -7.31 3.60 -21.18
N ASP A 9 -6.35 2.93 -20.54
CA ASP A 9 -6.35 1.48 -20.30
C ASP A 9 -7.05 1.08 -18.99
N ILE A 10 -7.88 1.97 -18.42
CA ILE A 10 -8.54 1.74 -17.12
C ILE A 10 -9.40 0.46 -17.09
N GLU A 11 -10.07 0.13 -18.20
CA GLU A 11 -10.88 -1.09 -18.29
C GLU A 11 -10.01 -2.36 -18.21
N ASN A 12 -8.82 -2.33 -18.83
CA ASN A 12 -7.88 -3.44 -18.77
C ASN A 12 -7.28 -3.56 -17.37
N LEU A 13 -6.93 -2.43 -16.75
CA LEU A 13 -6.42 -2.41 -15.38
C LEU A 13 -7.46 -2.94 -14.38
N GLN A 14 -8.73 -2.55 -14.52
CA GLN A 14 -9.83 -3.07 -13.69
C GLN A 14 -9.90 -4.60 -13.73
N LYS A 15 -9.72 -5.21 -14.90
CA LYS A 15 -9.76 -6.67 -15.08
C LYS A 15 -8.57 -7.37 -14.43
N LEU A 16 -7.37 -6.79 -14.56
CA LEU A 16 -6.14 -7.36 -14.02
C LEU A 16 -6.04 -7.17 -12.50
N ILE A 17 -6.45 -6.00 -12.02
CA ILE A 17 -6.35 -5.60 -10.62
C ILE A 17 -7.63 -4.84 -10.24
N PRO A 18 -8.69 -5.57 -9.86
CA PRO A 18 -9.94 -4.94 -9.44
C PRO A 18 -9.73 -4.09 -8.19
N LEU A 19 -10.26 -2.87 -8.19
CA LEU A 19 -10.09 -1.93 -7.08
C LEU A 19 -10.63 -2.50 -5.76
N SER A 20 -11.77 -3.21 -5.79
CA SER A 20 -12.32 -3.89 -4.61
C SER A 20 -11.33 -4.87 -3.97
N LYS A 21 -10.44 -5.50 -4.74
CA LYS A 21 -9.42 -6.43 -4.22
C LYS A 21 -8.19 -5.72 -3.66
N LEU A 22 -7.90 -4.52 -4.15
CA LEU A 22 -6.85 -3.69 -3.55
C LEU A 22 -7.28 -3.15 -2.20
N LEU A 23 -8.56 -2.86 -2.00
CA LEU A 23 -9.07 -2.39 -0.72
C LEU A 23 -8.90 -3.42 0.41
N ASP A 24 -8.74 -4.71 0.09
CA ASP A 24 -8.41 -5.75 1.08
C ASP A 24 -7.02 -5.53 1.73
N ILE A 25 -6.14 -4.75 1.08
CA ILE A 25 -4.80 -4.44 1.55
C ILE A 25 -4.54 -2.94 1.71
N LEU A 26 -5.48 -2.05 1.47
CA LEU A 26 -5.23 -0.61 1.60
C LEU A 26 -5.81 -0.08 2.89
N GLU A 27 -5.13 0.88 3.51
CA GLU A 27 -5.71 1.65 4.60
C GLU A 27 -6.47 2.84 4.02
N VAL A 28 -7.73 3.02 4.44
CA VAL A 28 -8.58 4.12 3.98
C VAL A 28 -9.12 4.92 5.14
N GLU A 29 -9.10 6.25 5.01
CA GLU A 29 -9.59 7.20 6.00
C GLU A 29 -10.65 8.06 5.34
N ILE A 30 -11.89 8.07 5.87
CA ILE A 30 -12.94 8.97 5.36
C ILE A 30 -12.54 10.40 5.67
N ILE A 31 -12.42 11.22 4.63
CA ILE A 31 -12.10 12.65 4.77
C ILE A 31 -13.32 13.53 4.51
N GLU A 32 -14.29 13.03 3.73
CA GLU A 32 -15.50 13.78 3.41
C GLU A 32 -16.64 12.84 3.05
N SER A 33 -17.86 13.20 3.45
CA SER A 33 -19.08 12.48 3.08
C SER A 33 -20.18 13.49 2.79
N ILE A 34 -20.77 13.40 1.60
CA ILE A 34 -21.73 14.37 1.09
C ILE A 34 -22.97 13.62 0.61
N MET A 35 -24.13 14.02 1.14
CA MET A 35 -25.43 13.63 0.64
C MET A 35 -25.96 14.74 -0.27
N LEU A 36 -26.34 14.37 -1.50
CA LEU A 36 -26.85 15.30 -2.50
C LEU A 36 -28.34 15.07 -2.69
N GLU A 37 -29.14 15.69 -1.82
CA GLU A 37 -30.60 15.71 -1.96
C GLU A 37 -30.96 16.47 -3.25
N GLY A 38 -31.42 15.76 -4.28
CA GLY A 38 -31.85 16.36 -5.55
C GLY A 38 -30.80 16.41 -6.66
N GLY A 39 -29.58 15.91 -6.41
CA GLY A 39 -28.58 15.73 -7.45
C GLY A 39 -27.80 16.99 -7.83
N GLY A 40 -26.48 16.99 -7.63
CA GLY A 40 -25.63 18.17 -7.80
C GLY A 40 -24.37 17.91 -8.62
N LYS A 41 -23.91 18.93 -9.37
CA LYS A 41 -22.62 18.96 -10.11
C LYS A 41 -21.41 19.11 -9.18
N ILE A 42 -21.44 18.44 -8.03
CA ILE A 42 -20.50 18.66 -6.92
C ILE A 42 -19.25 17.78 -7.05
N LEU A 43 -19.31 16.70 -7.84
CA LEU A 43 -18.24 15.71 -7.92
C LEU A 43 -16.92 16.29 -8.46
N LEU A 44 -16.95 17.12 -9.50
CA LEU A 44 -15.75 17.78 -10.05
C LEU A 44 -15.11 18.78 -9.09
N GLU A 45 -15.93 19.51 -8.33
CA GLU A 45 -15.45 20.47 -7.35
C GLU A 45 -14.78 19.74 -6.18
N VAL A 46 -15.44 18.73 -5.63
CA VAL A 46 -14.93 17.94 -4.50
C VAL A 46 -13.68 17.19 -4.89
N VAL A 47 -13.72 16.42 -5.98
CA VAL A 47 -12.54 15.69 -6.51
C VAL A 47 -11.42 16.68 -6.86
N GLY A 48 -11.77 17.84 -7.41
CA GLY A 48 -10.82 18.90 -7.75
C GLY A 48 -10.06 19.47 -6.56
N ARG A 49 -10.65 19.49 -5.35
CA ARG A 49 -9.95 19.94 -4.12
C ARG A 49 -8.80 19.02 -3.73
N TYR A 50 -8.94 17.72 -3.95
CA TYR A 50 -7.93 16.73 -3.59
C TYR A 50 -6.93 16.46 -4.73
N ALA A 51 -7.18 17.01 -5.92
CA ALA A 51 -6.36 16.80 -7.12
C ALA A 51 -4.99 17.51 -7.10
N SER A 52 -4.64 18.22 -6.03
CA SER A 52 -3.37 18.96 -5.89
C SER A 52 -2.32 18.26 -5.03
N GLU A 53 -2.66 17.15 -4.38
CA GLU A 53 -1.77 16.51 -3.41
C GLU A 53 -1.07 15.28 -4.00
N ASN A 54 0.16 15.01 -3.53
CA ASN A 54 0.95 13.83 -3.90
C ASN A 54 0.46 12.57 -3.14
N GLU A 55 -0.84 12.48 -2.92
CA GLU A 55 -1.50 11.41 -2.19
C GLU A 55 -2.44 10.63 -3.11
N TYR A 56 -2.94 9.51 -2.59
CA TYR A 56 -3.97 8.72 -3.25
C TYR A 56 -5.31 9.00 -2.59
N TYR A 57 -6.33 9.16 -3.42
CA TYR A 57 -7.70 9.36 -2.97
C TYR A 57 -8.61 8.34 -3.63
N MET A 58 -9.66 7.95 -2.93
CA MET A 58 -10.75 7.15 -3.48
C MET A 58 -12.04 7.93 -3.36
N ALA A 59 -12.77 8.04 -4.47
CA ALA A 59 -14.13 8.55 -4.49
C ALA A 59 -15.11 7.37 -4.60
N HIS A 60 -16.00 7.22 -3.62
CA HIS A 60 -17.12 6.31 -3.69
C HIS A 60 -18.40 7.09 -3.99
N ILE A 61 -18.94 6.86 -5.19
CA ILE A 61 -20.04 7.60 -5.77
C ILE A 61 -21.25 6.67 -5.86
N ILE A 62 -22.39 7.09 -5.34
CA ILE A 62 -23.66 6.39 -5.52
C ILE A 62 -24.63 7.33 -6.23
N ASN A 63 -25.21 6.89 -7.34
CA ASN A 63 -26.20 7.67 -8.08
C ASN A 63 -27.64 7.45 -7.53
N GLN A 64 -28.64 8.20 -8.00
CA GLN A 64 -30.02 8.05 -7.50
C GLN A 64 -30.64 6.67 -7.82
N GLU A 65 -30.18 6.03 -8.90
CA GLU A 65 -30.59 4.68 -9.31
C GLU A 65 -29.95 3.58 -8.44
N GLY A 66 -28.99 3.93 -7.58
CA GLY A 66 -28.27 3.00 -6.70
C GLY A 66 -27.01 2.37 -7.31
N THR A 67 -26.62 2.77 -8.52
CA THR A 67 -25.33 2.37 -9.11
C THR A 67 -24.20 2.96 -8.25
N SER A 68 -23.24 2.11 -7.90
CA SER A 68 -22.12 2.43 -7.02
C SER A 68 -20.81 2.34 -7.79
N CYS A 69 -20.00 3.38 -7.75
CA CYS A 69 -18.70 3.45 -8.41
C CYS A 69 -17.61 3.87 -7.43
N MET A 70 -16.52 3.13 -7.39
CA MET A 70 -15.30 3.49 -6.68
C MET A 70 -14.26 3.91 -7.70
N LEU A 71 -13.64 5.07 -7.51
CA LEU A 71 -12.61 5.62 -8.39
C LEU A 71 -11.36 5.91 -7.57
N LEU A 72 -10.24 5.29 -7.92
CA LEU A 72 -8.92 5.58 -7.36
C LEU A 72 -8.25 6.67 -8.19
N MET A 73 -7.72 7.69 -7.52
CA MET A 73 -7.05 8.81 -8.16
C MET A 73 -5.77 9.22 -7.44
N SER A 74 -4.86 9.82 -8.20
CA SER A 74 -3.70 10.54 -7.68
C SER A 74 -3.53 11.83 -8.47
N GLY A 75 -3.43 12.95 -7.74
CA GLY A 75 -3.55 14.27 -8.34
C GLY A 75 -4.84 14.39 -9.18
N ASN A 76 -4.72 14.92 -10.41
CA ASN A 76 -5.85 15.05 -11.32
C ASN A 76 -6.11 13.81 -12.18
N THR A 77 -5.47 12.66 -11.90
CA THR A 77 -5.58 11.47 -12.74
C THR A 77 -6.38 10.38 -12.05
N ILE A 78 -7.41 9.86 -12.72
CA ILE A 78 -8.13 8.65 -12.32
C ILE A 78 -7.34 7.44 -12.84
N LEU A 79 -6.85 6.65 -11.91
CA LEU A 79 -5.92 5.54 -12.15
C LEU A 79 -6.66 4.22 -12.36
N ASN A 80 -7.66 3.94 -11.53
CA ASN A 80 -8.43 2.70 -11.53
C ASN A 80 -9.88 2.99 -11.11
N GLY A 81 -10.80 2.11 -11.44
CA GLY A 81 -12.18 2.23 -11.01
C GLY A 81 -12.94 0.91 -11.10
N GLU A 82 -13.99 0.82 -10.30
CA GLU A 82 -14.91 -0.32 -10.31
C GLU A 82 -16.34 0.19 -10.07
N CYS A 83 -17.25 -0.18 -10.96
CA CYS A 83 -18.65 0.20 -10.89
C CYS A 83 -19.56 -1.03 -10.84
N ARG A 84 -20.61 -0.96 -10.02
CA ARG A 84 -21.61 -2.01 -9.85
C ARG A 84 -23.01 -1.46 -9.89
N ARG A 85 -23.91 -2.18 -10.54
CA ARG A 85 -25.35 -1.95 -10.52
C ARG A 85 -25.93 -2.29 -9.14
N PRO A 86 -27.15 -1.82 -8.82
CA PRO A 86 -27.83 -2.15 -7.56
C PRO A 86 -28.02 -3.65 -7.32
N ASP A 87 -28.16 -4.43 -8.40
CA ASP A 87 -28.28 -5.90 -8.36
C ASP A 87 -26.93 -6.61 -8.18
N GLY A 88 -25.82 -5.86 -8.06
CA GLY A 88 -24.46 -6.37 -7.93
C GLY A 88 -23.75 -6.64 -9.26
N GLY A 89 -24.43 -6.48 -10.40
CA GLY A 89 -23.83 -6.70 -11.71
C GLY A 89 -22.72 -5.68 -12.01
N GLU A 90 -21.57 -6.17 -12.46
CA GLU A 90 -20.43 -5.31 -12.83
C GLU A 90 -20.75 -4.44 -14.06
N ILE A 91 -20.21 -3.23 -14.03
CA ILE A 91 -20.26 -2.27 -15.13
C ILE A 91 -18.81 -2.03 -15.59
N PRO A 92 -18.48 -2.27 -16.88
CA PRO A 92 -17.16 -1.95 -17.41
C PRO A 92 -16.84 -0.47 -17.21
N VAL A 93 -15.72 -0.19 -16.54
CA VAL A 93 -15.28 1.18 -16.32
C VAL A 93 -14.48 1.62 -17.53
N ASN A 94 -14.97 2.65 -18.21
CA ASN A 94 -14.31 3.29 -19.34
C ASN A 94 -14.35 4.83 -19.17
N PRO A 95 -13.55 5.59 -19.96
CA PRO A 95 -13.50 7.04 -19.85
C PRO A 95 -14.86 7.73 -19.98
N GLU A 96 -15.75 7.19 -20.82
CA GLU A 96 -17.05 7.79 -21.10
C GLU A 96 -18.03 7.62 -19.94
N LEU A 97 -18.02 6.46 -19.29
CA LEU A 97 -18.75 6.24 -18.05
C LEU A 97 -18.27 7.20 -16.96
N ILE A 98 -16.95 7.32 -16.77
CA ILE A 98 -16.37 8.19 -15.74
C ILE A 98 -16.72 9.65 -16.01
N LYS A 99 -16.60 10.14 -17.25
CA LYS A 99 -17.07 11.49 -17.61
C LYS A 99 -18.55 11.64 -17.29
N GLY A 100 -19.38 10.66 -17.67
CA GLY A 100 -20.80 10.63 -17.31
C GLY A 100 -21.01 10.84 -15.82
N LEU A 101 -20.30 10.10 -14.96
CA LEU A 101 -20.39 10.24 -13.51
C LEU A 101 -19.93 11.62 -13.01
N LEU A 102 -18.77 12.09 -13.48
CA LEU A 102 -18.16 13.37 -13.06
C LEU A 102 -19.03 14.59 -13.39
N TYR A 103 -19.71 14.57 -14.54
CA TYR A 103 -20.51 15.70 -15.03
C TYR A 103 -22.02 15.52 -14.79
N SER A 104 -22.47 14.37 -14.28
CA SER A 104 -23.89 14.08 -14.06
C SER A 104 -24.41 14.78 -12.80
N SER A 105 -25.64 15.28 -12.89
CA SER A 105 -26.40 15.72 -11.72
C SER A 105 -27.03 14.56 -10.96
N ASN A 106 -26.89 13.30 -11.39
CA ASN A 106 -27.58 12.14 -10.80
C ASN A 106 -26.84 11.55 -9.58
N VAL A 107 -25.80 12.22 -9.05
CA VAL A 107 -25.10 11.74 -7.85
C VAL A 107 -25.98 11.96 -6.62
N ARG A 108 -26.20 10.90 -5.83
CA ARG A 108 -26.96 10.91 -4.57
C ARG A 108 -26.03 10.99 -3.35
N LYS A 109 -24.90 10.29 -3.40
CA LYS A 109 -23.90 10.26 -2.32
C LYS A 109 -22.50 10.28 -2.90
N LEU A 110 -21.61 10.99 -2.23
CA LEU A 110 -20.18 10.97 -2.47
C LEU A 110 -19.46 10.82 -1.14
N ASP A 111 -18.69 9.75 -0.99
CA ASP A 111 -17.70 9.60 0.07
C ASP A 111 -16.29 9.72 -0.52
N MET A 112 -15.47 10.56 0.08
CA MET A 112 -14.06 10.70 -0.24
C MET A 112 -13.23 10.02 0.85
N TYR A 113 -12.24 9.28 0.41
CA TYR A 113 -11.28 8.60 1.28
C TYR A 113 -9.87 9.00 0.90
N ARG A 114 -9.03 9.28 1.90
CA ARG A 114 -7.59 9.25 1.73
C ARG A 114 -7.15 7.79 1.74
N VAL A 115 -6.37 7.39 0.74
CA VAL A 115 -5.84 6.04 0.59
C VAL A 115 -4.37 6.05 0.99
N LYS A 116 -4.00 5.17 1.91
CA LYS A 116 -2.64 5.00 2.40
C LYS A 116 -2.13 3.62 2.05
N SER A 117 -0.82 3.53 1.84
CA SER A 117 -0.13 2.25 1.75
C SER A 117 -0.33 1.48 3.06
N PRO A 118 -0.60 0.17 3.01
CA PRO A 118 -0.64 -0.66 4.21
C PRO A 118 0.72 -0.81 4.88
N PHE A 119 1.77 -0.72 4.09
CA PHE A 119 3.11 -0.77 4.63
C PHE A 119 3.33 0.56 5.29
N VAL A 120 3.46 0.53 6.61
CA VAL A 120 3.41 1.75 7.41
C VAL A 120 4.48 2.70 6.90
N MET A 121 4.06 3.91 6.52
CA MET A 121 5.01 4.96 6.24
C MET A 121 5.93 5.08 7.46
N TRP A 122 7.24 4.99 7.21
CA TRP A 122 8.22 5.13 8.28
C TRP A 122 7.86 6.36 9.12
N SER A 123 7.76 6.16 10.42
CA SER A 123 7.50 7.21 11.39
C SER A 123 8.41 7.03 12.58
N GLU A 124 8.60 8.10 13.35
CA GLU A 124 9.57 8.13 14.46
C GLU A 124 9.34 7.02 15.52
N LYS A 125 8.12 6.47 15.59
CA LYS A 125 7.78 5.34 16.48
C LYS A 125 8.54 4.04 16.15
N TYR A 126 9.13 3.93 14.97
CA TYR A 126 9.94 2.79 14.53
C TYR A 126 11.45 2.99 14.74
N ASN A 127 11.88 4.17 15.22
CA ASN A 127 13.27 4.35 15.59
C ASN A 127 13.59 3.46 16.79
N LEU A 128 14.49 2.51 16.58
CA LEU A 128 15.10 1.71 17.61
C LEU A 128 16.21 2.48 18.32
N GLY A 129 16.71 3.57 17.74
CA GLY A 129 17.83 4.36 18.27
C GLY A 129 19.18 3.68 18.08
N VAL A 130 19.26 2.77 17.10
CA VAL A 130 20.49 2.14 16.63
C VAL A 130 20.60 2.48 15.15
N LYS A 131 21.37 3.54 14.84
CA LYS A 131 21.37 4.19 13.53
C LYS A 131 21.46 3.23 12.32
N PRO A 132 22.32 2.19 12.32
CA PRO A 132 22.35 1.23 11.21
C PRO A 132 21.02 0.49 11.00
N LEU A 133 20.34 0.08 12.09
CA LEU A 133 19.04 -0.60 12.02
C LEU A 133 17.94 0.35 11.57
N ASP A 134 17.91 1.58 12.11
CA ASP A 134 16.92 2.59 11.72
C ASP A 134 16.99 2.91 10.21
N ILE A 135 18.21 2.95 9.65
CA ILE A 135 18.43 3.12 8.20
C ILE A 135 17.93 1.90 7.42
N ALA A 136 18.23 0.69 7.90
CA ALA A 136 17.82 -0.55 7.23
C ALA A 136 16.29 -0.71 7.18
N HIS A 137 15.61 -0.49 8.30
CA HIS A 137 14.14 -0.50 8.35
C HIS A 137 13.53 0.56 7.44
N ARG A 138 14.02 1.81 7.48
CA ARG A 138 13.51 2.88 6.61
C ARG A 138 13.62 2.49 5.14
N ASN A 139 14.78 1.98 4.72
CA ASN A 139 14.98 1.52 3.35
C ASN A 139 13.99 0.39 3.00
N MET A 140 13.79 -0.59 3.88
CA MET A 140 12.82 -1.68 3.66
C MET A 140 11.40 -1.13 3.44
N PHE A 141 10.90 -0.25 4.32
CA PHE A 141 9.56 0.34 4.19
C PHE A 141 9.42 1.21 2.93
N GLU A 142 10.44 1.98 2.58
CA GLU A 142 10.47 2.77 1.34
C GLU A 142 10.34 1.89 0.09
N LYS A 143 11.03 0.74 0.05
CA LYS A 143 10.90 -0.23 -1.05
C LYS A 143 9.52 -0.86 -1.12
N PHE A 144 8.94 -1.27 0.02
CA PHE A 144 7.57 -1.80 0.06
C PHE A 144 6.55 -0.76 -0.45
N ASN A 145 6.68 0.50 -0.02
CA ASN A 145 5.83 1.59 -0.48
C ASN A 145 5.96 1.85 -1.98
N THR A 146 7.16 1.65 -2.55
CA THR A 146 7.38 1.75 -4.00
C THR A 146 6.62 0.67 -4.77
N VAL A 147 6.56 -0.56 -4.26
CA VAL A 147 5.76 -1.64 -4.86
C VAL A 147 4.27 -1.28 -4.86
N ILE A 148 3.74 -0.83 -3.73
CA ILE A 148 2.32 -0.41 -3.62
C ILE A 148 2.03 0.75 -4.58
N LYS A 149 2.94 1.73 -4.67
CA LYS A 149 2.83 2.85 -5.62
C LYS A 149 2.68 2.35 -7.06
N TYR A 150 3.51 1.39 -7.49
CA TYR A 150 3.43 0.82 -8.84
C TYR A 150 2.13 0.03 -9.06
N ILE A 151 1.62 -0.67 -8.04
CA ILE A 151 0.32 -1.34 -8.11
C ILE A 151 -0.82 -0.32 -8.29
N LEU A 152 -0.85 0.73 -7.46
CA LEU A 152 -1.89 1.77 -7.51
C LEU A 152 -1.84 2.56 -8.81
N ASN A 153 -0.64 2.83 -9.32
CA ASN A 153 -0.44 3.45 -10.61
C ASN A 153 -0.61 2.49 -11.79
N GLY A 154 -0.97 1.22 -11.58
CA GLY A 154 -1.05 0.21 -12.65
C GLY A 154 0.20 0.10 -13.52
N GLU A 155 1.38 0.40 -12.95
CA GLU A 155 2.68 0.31 -13.62
C GLU A 155 3.19 -1.15 -13.54
N LEU A 156 2.41 -2.07 -14.10
CA LEU A 156 2.54 -3.51 -13.85
C LEU A 156 3.92 -4.07 -14.19
N GLY A 157 4.55 -3.56 -15.25
CA GLY A 157 5.89 -3.97 -15.67
C GLY A 157 7.00 -3.60 -14.68
N LYS A 158 6.76 -2.68 -13.74
CA LYS A 158 7.75 -2.25 -12.73
C LYS A 158 7.66 -3.03 -11.42
N ILE A 159 6.57 -3.76 -11.20
CA ILE A 159 6.28 -4.42 -9.91
C ILE A 159 7.36 -5.44 -9.55
N GLN A 160 7.78 -6.28 -10.50
CA GLN A 160 8.73 -7.36 -10.24
C GLN A 160 10.12 -6.84 -9.87
N GLU A 161 10.61 -5.85 -10.62
CA GLU A 161 11.89 -5.22 -10.31
C GLU A 161 11.86 -4.51 -8.95
N ALA A 162 10.78 -3.76 -8.68
CA ALA A 162 10.61 -3.11 -7.39
C ALA A 162 10.55 -4.12 -6.24
N PHE A 163 9.87 -5.25 -6.43
CA PHE A 163 9.80 -6.29 -5.40
C PHE A 163 11.15 -6.97 -5.18
N ARG A 164 11.97 -7.14 -6.21
CA ARG A 164 13.36 -7.60 -6.05
C ARG A 164 14.19 -6.63 -5.21
N GLU A 165 13.94 -5.32 -5.32
CA GLU A 165 14.58 -4.34 -4.40
C GLU A 165 14.10 -4.51 -2.96
N VAL A 166 12.80 -4.79 -2.74
CA VAL A 166 12.27 -5.13 -1.41
C VAL A 166 12.99 -6.37 -0.86
N TYR A 167 13.06 -7.44 -1.66
CA TYR A 167 13.73 -8.67 -1.28
C TYR A 167 15.15 -8.41 -0.80
N ASN A 168 15.95 -7.70 -1.62
CA ASN A 168 17.33 -7.40 -1.28
C ASN A 168 17.45 -6.53 -0.02
N ALA A 169 16.55 -5.54 0.16
CA ALA A 169 16.54 -4.71 1.36
C ALA A 169 16.24 -5.51 2.63
N VAL A 170 15.28 -6.44 2.56
CA VAL A 170 14.94 -7.36 3.67
C VAL A 170 16.11 -8.27 4.01
N ILE A 171 16.75 -8.90 3.02
CA ILE A 171 17.89 -9.79 3.28
C ILE A 171 19.07 -9.02 3.88
N THR A 172 19.36 -7.83 3.35
CA THR A 172 20.43 -6.97 3.89
C THR A 172 20.14 -6.55 5.34
N HIS A 173 18.88 -6.26 5.67
CA HIS A 173 18.43 -5.97 7.03
C HIS A 173 18.69 -7.16 7.97
N PHE A 174 18.26 -8.36 7.58
CA PHE A 174 18.49 -9.59 8.37
C PHE A 174 19.98 -9.88 8.58
N GLU A 175 20.79 -9.79 7.53
CA GLU A 175 22.24 -10.01 7.63
C GLU A 175 22.92 -9.01 8.57
N LEU A 176 22.47 -7.75 8.58
CA LEU A 176 22.96 -6.72 9.50
C LEU A 176 22.64 -7.07 10.96
N GLU A 177 21.40 -7.46 11.24
CA GLU A 177 20.97 -7.82 12.60
C GLU A 177 21.71 -9.05 13.12
N GLU A 178 21.79 -10.09 12.30
CA GLU A 178 22.48 -11.34 12.67
C GLU A 178 23.97 -11.10 12.94
N LYS A 179 24.61 -10.26 12.11
CA LYS A 179 25.99 -9.83 12.34
C LYS A 179 26.14 -9.07 13.66
N LEU A 180 25.26 -8.11 13.94
CA LEU A 180 25.28 -7.33 15.19
C LEU A 180 24.99 -8.21 16.41
N GLN A 181 24.11 -9.20 16.28
CA GLN A 181 23.86 -10.21 17.31
C GLN A 181 25.13 -11.00 17.66
N ASP A 182 25.91 -11.39 16.64
CA ASP A 182 27.18 -12.10 16.84
C ASP A 182 28.26 -11.21 17.48
N GLU A 183 28.46 -10.00 16.94
CA GLU A 183 29.46 -9.04 17.42
C GLU A 183 29.20 -8.64 18.89
N CYS A 184 27.93 -8.42 19.24
CA CYS A 184 27.52 -8.03 20.58
C CYS A 184 27.22 -9.20 21.52
N LYS A 185 27.50 -10.44 21.11
CA LYS A 185 27.27 -11.65 21.92
C LYS A 185 25.84 -11.69 22.49
N TYR A 186 24.86 -11.47 21.62
CA TYR A 186 23.45 -11.56 21.97
C TYR A 186 23.11 -12.96 22.50
N ASP A 187 22.08 -13.06 23.34
CA ASP A 187 21.70 -14.35 23.93
C ASP A 187 21.44 -15.39 22.84
N LYS A 188 22.09 -16.54 22.95
CA LYS A 188 22.08 -17.58 21.91
C LYS A 188 20.66 -18.07 21.59
N ARG A 189 19.81 -18.27 22.60
CA ARG A 189 18.44 -18.77 22.38
C ARG A 189 17.57 -17.72 21.70
N LYS A 190 17.73 -16.45 22.11
CA LYS A 190 17.03 -15.33 21.45
C LYS A 190 17.48 -15.18 20.00
N ARG A 191 18.79 -15.22 19.74
CA ARG A 191 19.36 -15.21 18.38
C ARG A 191 18.80 -16.33 17.51
N GLU A 192 18.83 -17.58 17.99
CA GLU A 192 18.29 -18.73 17.24
C GLU A 192 16.80 -18.53 16.90
N SER A 193 16.01 -18.01 17.85
CA SER A 193 14.61 -17.73 17.61
C SER A 193 14.39 -16.60 16.59
N HIS A 194 15.22 -15.57 16.62
CA HIS A 194 15.17 -14.42 15.73
C HIS A 194 15.54 -14.81 14.29
N VAL A 195 16.66 -15.52 14.10
CA VAL A 195 17.09 -16.06 12.79
C VAL A 195 16.04 -17.00 12.18
N LYS A 196 15.40 -17.84 13.00
CA LYS A 196 14.33 -18.71 12.52
C LYS A 196 13.18 -17.91 11.90
N ARG A 197 12.82 -16.78 12.49
CA ARG A 197 11.79 -15.89 11.95
C ARG A 197 12.22 -15.19 10.67
N HIS A 198 13.49 -14.80 10.56
CA HIS A 198 14.04 -14.30 9.29
C HIS A 198 13.87 -15.32 8.17
N LEU A 199 14.17 -16.60 8.45
CA LEU A 199 14.02 -17.68 7.49
C LEU A 199 12.55 -17.89 7.08
N GLU A 200 11.62 -17.90 8.05
CA GLU A 200 10.19 -18.05 7.78
C GLU A 200 9.65 -16.93 6.87
N PHE A 201 10.06 -15.68 7.11
CA PHE A 201 9.66 -14.55 6.26
C PHE A 201 10.32 -14.59 4.89
N LYS A 202 11.61 -14.95 4.83
CA LYS A 202 12.33 -15.14 3.57
C LYS A 202 11.60 -16.13 2.65
N MET A 203 11.09 -17.25 3.19
CA MET A 203 10.33 -18.22 2.40
C MET A 203 9.06 -17.62 1.76
N LEU A 204 8.42 -16.66 2.42
CA LEU A 204 7.26 -15.95 1.86
C LEU A 204 7.67 -14.95 0.78
N MET A 205 8.77 -14.24 1.01
CA MET A 205 9.35 -13.34 0.03
C MET A 205 9.80 -14.09 -1.22
N ASP A 206 10.39 -15.28 -1.07
CA ASP A 206 10.75 -16.18 -2.18
C ASP A 206 9.51 -16.57 -3.00
N LYS A 207 8.39 -16.88 -2.32
CA LYS A 207 7.12 -17.20 -2.99
C LYS A 207 6.61 -16.03 -3.83
N LEU A 208 6.64 -14.81 -3.28
CA LEU A 208 6.26 -13.61 -4.02
C LEU A 208 7.20 -13.33 -5.20
N ALA A 209 8.51 -13.45 -4.98
CA ALA A 209 9.54 -13.21 -6.00
C ALA A 209 9.49 -14.24 -7.14
N SER A 210 8.98 -15.45 -6.89
CA SER A 210 8.80 -16.49 -7.91
C SER A 210 7.68 -16.20 -8.92
N THR A 211 6.83 -15.21 -8.63
CA THR A 211 5.68 -14.88 -9.49
C THR A 211 6.13 -13.96 -10.61
N SER A 212 5.92 -14.32 -11.88
CA SER A 212 6.31 -13.47 -13.03
C SER A 212 5.17 -12.60 -13.57
N ASP A 213 3.92 -12.91 -13.23
CA ASP A 213 2.74 -12.16 -13.65
C ASP A 213 2.29 -11.15 -12.58
N ALA A 214 2.00 -9.92 -13.00
CA ALA A 214 1.62 -8.85 -12.08
C ALA A 214 0.27 -9.10 -11.38
N SER A 215 -0.72 -9.65 -12.08
CA SER A 215 -2.04 -9.92 -11.49
C SER A 215 -1.96 -11.04 -10.45
N GLN A 216 -1.20 -12.09 -10.74
CA GLN A 216 -0.91 -13.17 -9.80
C GLN A 216 -0.10 -12.67 -8.61
N PHE A 217 0.87 -11.78 -8.83
CA PHE A 217 1.65 -11.18 -7.77
C PHE A 217 0.75 -10.40 -6.81
N VAL A 218 -0.11 -9.52 -7.32
CA VAL A 218 -1.02 -8.73 -6.48
C VAL A 218 -2.02 -9.61 -5.74
N LYS A 219 -2.54 -10.66 -6.39
CA LYS A 219 -3.40 -11.66 -5.73
C LYS A 219 -2.65 -12.35 -4.59
N LEU A 220 -1.44 -12.82 -4.82
CA LEU A 220 -0.64 -13.52 -3.81
C LEU A 220 -0.24 -12.57 -2.67
N LEU A 221 0.14 -11.32 -2.99
CA LEU A 221 0.43 -10.29 -2.01
C LEU A 221 -0.76 -10.06 -1.09
N ARG A 222 -1.97 -9.94 -1.65
CA ARG A 222 -3.20 -9.84 -0.88
C ARG A 222 -3.43 -11.07 0.01
N ASP A 223 -3.32 -12.26 -0.55
CA ASP A 223 -3.55 -13.50 0.19
C ASP A 223 -2.55 -13.69 1.34
N LEU A 224 -1.34 -13.10 1.23
CA LEU A 224 -0.30 -13.12 2.27
C LEU A 224 -0.27 -11.86 3.14
N TYR A 225 -1.07 -10.84 2.84
CA TYR A 225 -0.94 -9.51 3.42
C TYR A 225 -1.03 -9.54 4.95
N THR A 226 -2.06 -10.18 5.51
CA THR A 226 -2.24 -10.27 6.96
C THR A 226 -1.04 -10.92 7.65
N TYR A 227 -0.42 -11.91 7.01
CA TYR A 227 0.79 -12.53 7.55
C TYR A 227 1.97 -11.55 7.49
N ILE A 228 2.18 -10.87 6.35
CA ILE A 228 3.28 -9.91 6.18
C ILE A 228 3.13 -8.76 7.18
N ALA A 229 1.94 -8.19 7.33
CA ALA A 229 1.66 -7.13 8.30
C ALA A 229 1.92 -7.60 9.74
N SER A 230 1.43 -8.80 10.10
CA SER A 230 1.67 -9.38 11.43
C SER A 230 3.16 -9.64 11.68
N TYR A 231 3.89 -10.05 10.64
CA TYR A 231 5.33 -10.28 10.74
C TYR A 231 6.10 -8.97 10.93
N LEU A 232 5.77 -7.91 10.20
CA LEU A 232 6.40 -6.60 10.37
C LEU A 232 6.16 -6.04 11.78
N ASP A 233 4.94 -6.19 12.32
CA ASP A 233 4.65 -5.80 13.71
C ASP A 233 5.41 -6.64 14.74
N TYR A 234 5.58 -7.93 14.47
CA TYR A 234 6.35 -8.83 15.31
C TYR A 234 7.85 -8.47 15.27
N MET A 235 8.41 -8.29 14.06
CA MET A 235 9.80 -7.92 13.80
C MET A 235 10.15 -6.70 14.63
N LEU A 236 9.35 -5.64 14.57
CA LEU A 236 9.60 -4.43 15.35
C LEU A 236 9.71 -4.69 16.86
N LYS A 237 8.89 -5.57 17.43
CA LYS A 237 8.99 -5.91 18.86
C LYS A 237 10.26 -6.68 19.18
N ASP A 238 10.66 -7.60 18.30
CA ASP A 238 11.85 -8.43 18.45
C ASP A 238 13.14 -7.58 18.28
N ASP A 239 13.13 -6.67 17.31
CA ASP A 239 14.23 -5.76 17.01
C ASP A 239 14.38 -4.69 18.08
N MET A 240 13.29 -4.28 18.73
CA MET A 240 13.36 -3.42 19.93
C MET A 240 14.15 -4.09 21.06
N GLU A 241 13.89 -5.37 21.32
CA GLU A 241 14.64 -6.13 22.34
C GLU A 241 16.12 -6.27 21.95
N LEU A 242 16.40 -6.53 20.68
CA LEU A 242 17.76 -6.54 20.16
C LEU A 242 18.44 -5.18 20.34
N ALA A 243 17.77 -4.09 19.97
CA ALA A 243 18.31 -2.74 20.04
C ALA A 243 18.68 -2.31 21.46
N GLU A 244 17.90 -2.70 22.47
CA GLU A 244 18.24 -2.46 23.88
C GLU A 244 19.56 -3.14 24.28
N HIS A 245 19.83 -4.34 23.77
CA HIS A 245 21.10 -5.03 23.98
C HIS A 245 22.24 -4.35 23.21
N LEU A 246 22.00 -4.00 21.94
CA LEU A 246 23.00 -3.38 21.07
C LEU A 246 23.47 -2.02 21.61
N LYS A 247 22.57 -1.19 22.14
CA LYS A 247 22.95 0.11 22.75
C LYS A 247 24.00 -0.07 23.85
N LYS A 248 23.78 -1.00 24.78
CA LYS A 248 24.71 -1.30 25.89
C LYS A 248 26.04 -1.88 25.39
N CYS A 249 26.02 -2.63 24.30
CA CYS A 249 27.21 -3.20 23.68
C CYS A 249 28.05 -2.12 22.99
N LEU A 250 27.41 -1.27 22.18
CA LEU A 250 28.06 -0.25 21.38
C LEU A 250 28.58 0.92 22.24
N GLU A 251 27.89 1.25 23.34
CA GLU A 251 28.40 2.21 24.35
C GLU A 251 29.75 1.76 24.91
N LYS A 252 29.90 0.47 25.24
CA LYS A 252 31.15 -0.11 25.77
C LYS A 252 32.27 -0.24 24.75
N ALA A 253 31.95 -0.24 23.45
CA ALA A 253 32.93 -0.32 22.38
C ALA A 253 33.48 1.05 21.97
N GLY A 254 32.84 2.15 22.40
CA GLY A 254 33.27 3.51 22.18
C GLY A 254 34.11 4.12 23.31
N GLU A 255 34.31 3.39 24.42
CA GLU A 255 35.26 3.67 25.50
C GLU A 255 36.61 3.01 25.24
#